data_AF-A0A0D1A8Z2-F1
#
_entry.id   AF-A0A0D1A8Z2-F1
#
_cell.length_a   1.000
_cell.length_b   1.000
_cell.length_c   1.000
_cell.angle_alpha   90.00
_cell.angle_beta   90.00
_cell.angle_gamma   90.00
#
_symmetry.space_group_name_H-M   'P 1'
#
loop_
_entity.id
_entity.type
_entity.pdbx_description
1 polymer ?
#
loop_
_entity_poly.entity_id
_entity_poly.type
_entity_poly.pdbx_seq_one_letter_code
_entity_poly.pdbx_strand_id
1 'polypeptide(L)'
;MVLAHVMDDQTNQQIMTTTVNKLFPVKGIATPYMYHHITEALFEAGLKDDAVHLMKDYWGKMIRLGADTYWEAFDPDQPDYSPYGSPILNSYCHAWSCTPVYLIQKYLV
;
A
#
# COMPACT_ATOMS: atom_id res chain seq x y z
N MET A 1 1.97 2.33 15.46
CA MET A 1 3.15 2.55 16.35
C MET A 1 4.27 3.22 15.58
N VAL A 2 4.71 2.62 14.46
CA VAL A 2 5.78 3.14 13.60
C VAL A 2 5.52 4.58 13.14
N LEU A 3 4.44 4.83 12.39
CA LEU A 3 4.11 6.17 11.88
C LEU A 3 3.84 7.23 12.97
N ALA A 4 3.48 6.78 14.17
CA ALA A 4 3.25 7.68 15.30
C ALA A 4 4.52 7.89 16.15
N HIS A 5 5.63 7.26 15.77
CA HIS A 5 6.92 7.27 16.49
C HIS A 5 6.77 7.03 18.00
N VAL A 6 5.90 6.07 18.36
CA VAL A 6 5.66 5.72 19.78
C VAL A 6 6.87 4.99 20.38
N MET A 7 7.54 4.17 19.56
CA MET A 7 8.76 3.45 19.93
C MET A 7 9.98 4.06 19.22
N ASP A 8 11.17 3.74 19.69
CA ASP A 8 12.43 4.11 19.02
C ASP A 8 12.59 3.42 17.64
N ASP A 9 13.53 3.93 16.83
CA ASP A 9 13.74 3.47 15.46
C ASP A 9 14.13 1.99 15.36
N GLN A 10 14.93 1.48 16.29
CA GLN A 10 15.33 0.08 16.31
C GLN A 10 14.13 -0.83 16.59
N THR A 11 13.30 -0.45 17.55
CA THR A 11 12.06 -1.17 17.87
C THR A 11 11.06 -1.09 16.71
N ASN A 12 10.90 0.07 16.06
CA ASN A 12 10.04 0.22 14.89
C ASN A 12 10.49 -0.65 13.71
N GLN A 13 11.80 -0.72 13.44
CA GLN A 13 12.37 -1.59 12.43
C GLN A 13 12.08 -3.08 12.73
N GLN A 14 12.22 -3.51 13.98
CA GLN A 14 11.90 -4.89 14.38
C GLN A 14 10.40 -5.22 14.25
N ILE A 15 9.52 -4.27 14.60
CA ILE A 15 8.07 -4.41 14.42
C ILE A 15 7.73 -4.58 12.94
N MET A 16 8.28 -3.75 12.05
CA MET A 16 8.01 -3.86 10.62
C MET A 16 8.62 -5.11 10.00
N THR A 17 9.83 -5.51 10.42
CA THR A 17 10.45 -6.77 9.98
C THR A 17 9.58 -7.97 10.36
N THR A 18 9.05 -7.99 11.59
CA THR A 18 8.12 -9.04 12.04
C THR A 18 6.82 -9.01 11.25
N THR A 19 6.31 -7.81 10.95
CA THR A 19 5.10 -7.61 10.14
C THR A 19 5.29 -8.18 8.73
N VAL A 20 6.40 -7.87 8.05
CA VAL A 20 6.72 -8.44 6.73
C VAL A 20 6.77 -9.97 6.80
N ASN A 21 7.50 -10.53 7.76
CA ASN A 21 7.67 -11.99 7.86
C ASN A 21 6.38 -12.77 8.14
N LYS A 22 5.39 -12.16 8.80
CA LYS A 22 4.20 -12.86 9.28
C LYS A 22 2.91 -12.49 8.55
N LEU A 23 2.81 -11.27 8.04
CA LEU A 23 1.57 -10.70 7.53
C LEU A 23 1.63 -10.35 6.04
N PHE A 24 2.76 -10.62 5.36
CA PHE A 24 2.85 -10.49 3.91
C PHE A 24 2.63 -11.87 3.24
N PRO A 25 1.98 -11.92 2.06
CA PRO A 25 1.34 -10.80 1.36
C PRO A 25 0.18 -10.18 2.16
N VAL A 26 -0.03 -8.87 2.03
CA VAL A 26 -1.07 -8.15 2.77
C VAL A 26 -2.44 -8.74 2.42
N LYS A 27 -3.24 -9.09 3.44
CA LYS A 27 -4.60 -9.64 3.29
C LYS A 27 -5.62 -8.84 4.09
N GLY A 28 -6.88 -8.91 3.67
CA GLY A 28 -8.00 -8.25 4.36
C GLY A 28 -8.02 -6.72 4.21
N ILE A 29 -7.21 -6.17 3.31
CA ILE A 29 -7.13 -4.74 2.99
C ILE A 29 -7.36 -4.60 1.49
N ALA A 30 -8.39 -3.84 1.13
CA ALA A 30 -8.85 -3.71 -0.25
C ALA A 30 -8.79 -2.27 -0.77
N THR A 31 -8.02 -1.36 -0.14
CA THR A 31 -7.94 0.04 -0.56
C THR A 31 -6.49 0.52 -0.67
N PRO A 32 -6.13 1.25 -1.75
CA PRO A 32 -4.80 1.86 -1.86
C PRO A 32 -4.51 2.87 -0.75
N TYR A 33 -5.55 3.45 -0.15
CA TYR A 33 -5.42 4.33 1.02
C TYR A 33 -4.71 3.66 2.19
N MET A 34 -5.03 2.40 2.52
CA MET A 34 -4.34 1.72 3.61
C MET A 34 -2.98 1.16 3.16
N TYR A 35 -2.84 0.74 1.90
CA TYR A 35 -1.54 0.36 1.34
C TYR A 35 -0.53 1.52 1.36
N HIS A 36 -0.99 2.77 1.21
CA HIS A 36 -0.16 3.95 1.39
C HIS A 36 0.49 3.96 2.77
N HIS A 37 -0.28 3.79 3.85
CA HIS A 37 0.24 3.82 5.21
C HIS A 37 1.14 2.61 5.53
N ILE A 38 0.85 1.43 4.99
CA ILE A 38 1.75 0.26 5.12
C ILE A 38 3.09 0.56 4.45
N THR A 39 3.05 1.09 3.23
CA THR A 39 4.27 1.43 2.47
C THR A 39 5.06 2.53 3.16
N GLU A 40 4.39 3.57 3.68
CA GLU A 40 5.03 4.64 4.44
C GLU A 40 5.69 4.10 5.72
N ALA A 41 5.02 3.19 6.44
CA ALA A 41 5.58 2.57 7.63
C ALA A 41 6.83 1.72 7.32
N LEU A 42 6.87 1.04 6.16
CA LEU A 42 8.07 0.33 5.71
C LEU A 42 9.23 1.30 5.46
N PHE A 43 8.98 2.45 4.82
CA PHE A 43 10.00 3.48 4.60
C PHE A 43 10.51 4.08 5.91
N GLU A 44 9.63 4.53 6.80
CA GLU A 44 9.99 5.13 8.10
C GLU A 44 10.72 4.13 9.02
N ALA A 45 10.49 2.82 8.84
CA ALA A 45 11.20 1.76 9.56
C ALA A 45 12.53 1.32 8.91
N GLY A 46 12.92 1.92 7.77
CA GLY A 46 14.15 1.59 7.05
C GLY A 46 14.08 0.34 6.17
N LEU A 47 12.90 -0.22 5.91
CA LEU A 47 12.68 -1.39 5.05
C LEU A 47 12.40 -0.93 3.60
N LYS A 48 13.35 -0.21 3.02
CA LYS A 48 13.22 0.43 1.70
C LYS A 48 12.87 -0.55 0.58
N ASP A 49 13.55 -1.70 0.52
CA ASP A 49 13.36 -2.67 -0.55
C ASP A 49 11.97 -3.33 -0.49
N ASP A 50 11.50 -3.65 0.72
CA ASP A 50 10.14 -4.16 0.93
C ASP A 50 9.08 -3.12 0.55
N ALA A 51 9.31 -1.85 0.86
CA ALA A 51 8.41 -0.76 0.48
C ALA A 51 8.30 -0.63 -1.06
N VAL A 52 9.43 -0.66 -1.76
CA VAL A 52 9.48 -0.60 -3.23
C VAL A 52 8.81 -1.83 -3.84
N HIS A 53 9.05 -3.01 -3.28
CA HIS A 53 8.42 -4.25 -3.73
C HIS A 53 6.90 -4.19 -3.60
N LEU A 54 6.38 -3.79 -2.42
CA LEU A 54 4.95 -3.63 -2.19
C LEU A 54 4.32 -2.64 -3.19
N MET A 55 4.99 -1.52 -3.48
CA MET A 55 4.49 -0.55 -4.46
C MET A 55 4.37 -1.15 -5.86
N LYS A 56 5.43 -1.82 -6.33
CA LYS A 56 5.47 -2.45 -7.66
C LYS A 56 4.46 -3.60 -7.80
N ASP A 57 4.23 -4.33 -6.71
CA ASP A 57 3.29 -5.43 -6.71
C ASP A 57 1.86 -4.91 -6.74
N TYR A 58 1.49 -4.04 -5.79
CA TYR A 58 0.10 -3.59 -5.63
C TYR A 58 -0.35 -2.61 -6.71
N TRP A 59 0.34 -1.47 -6.86
CA TRP A 59 -0.02 -0.48 -7.88
C TRP A 59 0.36 -0.96 -9.28
N GLY A 60 1.47 -1.69 -9.42
CA GLY A 60 1.83 -2.29 -10.70
C GLY A 60 0.82 -3.35 -11.14
N LYS A 61 0.10 -4.02 -10.23
CA LYS A 61 -0.99 -4.93 -10.62
C LYS A 61 -2.16 -4.18 -11.25
N MET A 62 -2.56 -3.02 -10.73
CA MET A 62 -3.57 -2.17 -11.37
C MET A 62 -3.14 -1.79 -12.80
N ILE A 63 -1.87 -1.37 -12.97
CA ILE A 63 -1.31 -1.06 -14.30
C ILE A 63 -1.36 -2.28 -15.23
N ARG A 64 -0.96 -3.46 -14.75
CA ARG A 64 -1.00 -4.71 -15.54
C ARG A 64 -2.42 -5.13 -15.93
N LEU A 65 -3.44 -4.70 -15.18
CA LEU A 65 -4.85 -4.92 -15.49
C LEU A 65 -5.43 -3.85 -16.43
N GLY A 66 -4.63 -2.89 -16.89
CA GLY A 66 -5.03 -1.86 -17.85
C GLY A 66 -5.57 -0.58 -17.22
N ALA A 67 -5.23 -0.29 -15.97
CA ALA A 67 -5.62 0.96 -15.33
C ALA A 67 -4.87 2.17 -15.94
N ASP A 68 -5.61 3.12 -16.51
CA ASP A 68 -5.09 4.45 -16.87
C ASP A 68 -4.96 5.39 -15.65
N THR A 69 -5.78 5.16 -14.62
CA THR A 69 -5.80 5.88 -13.34
C THR A 69 -5.95 4.89 -12.18
N TYR A 70 -5.47 5.25 -10.99
CA TYR A 70 -5.57 4.35 -9.83
C TYR A 70 -6.98 4.32 -9.22
N TRP A 71 -7.41 3.12 -8.84
CA TRP A 71 -8.78 2.81 -8.41
C TRP A 71 -9.01 3.09 -6.93
N GLU A 72 -10.25 3.38 -6.55
CA GLU A 72 -10.66 3.63 -5.17
C GLU A 72 -10.48 2.41 -4.27
N ALA A 73 -10.95 1.26 -4.74
CA ALA A 73 -10.89 -0.01 -4.05
C ALA A 73 -10.29 -1.06 -4.99
N PHE A 74 -9.32 -1.81 -4.47
CA PHE A 74 -8.65 -2.88 -5.18
C PHE A 74 -8.15 -3.94 -4.17
N ASP A 75 -8.80 -5.10 -4.18
CA ASP A 75 -8.29 -6.34 -3.58
C ASP A 75 -7.59 -7.15 -4.70
N PRO A 76 -6.27 -7.40 -4.62
CA PRO A 76 -5.55 -8.15 -5.65
C PRO A 76 -6.05 -9.59 -5.86
N ASP A 77 -6.68 -10.19 -4.84
CA ASP A 77 -7.25 -11.54 -4.91
C ASP A 77 -8.71 -11.53 -5.38
N GLN A 78 -9.39 -10.39 -5.30
CA GLN A 78 -10.80 -10.20 -5.67
C GLN A 78 -10.97 -8.91 -6.49
N PRO A 79 -10.67 -8.93 -7.80
CA PRO A 79 -10.73 -7.72 -8.64
C PRO A 79 -12.12 -7.07 -8.70
N ASP A 80 -13.19 -7.85 -8.52
CA ASP A 80 -14.57 -7.37 -8.46
C ASP A 80 -15.01 -6.94 -7.04
N TYR A 81 -14.06 -6.69 -6.13
CA TYR A 81 -14.38 -6.19 -4.81
C TYR A 81 -15.02 -4.80 -4.89
N SER A 82 -16.10 -4.60 -4.14
CA SER A 82 -16.74 -3.30 -3.98
C SER A 82 -17.34 -3.18 -2.59
N PRO A 83 -17.03 -2.11 -1.83
CA PRO A 83 -17.69 -1.83 -0.56
C PRO A 83 -19.17 -1.44 -0.74
N TYR A 84 -19.58 -1.10 -1.97
CA TYR A 84 -20.94 -0.68 -2.33
C TYR A 84 -21.82 -1.83 -2.86
N GLY A 85 -21.32 -3.07 -2.84
CA GLY A 85 -22.03 -4.23 -3.41
C GLY A 85 -22.06 -4.34 -4.94
N SER A 86 -21.42 -3.43 -5.68
CA SER A 86 -21.26 -3.52 -7.15
C SER A 86 -19.99 -2.82 -7.63
N PRO A 87 -19.09 -3.50 -8.39
CA PRO A 87 -17.88 -2.90 -8.96
C PRO A 87 -18.12 -1.68 -9.85
N ILE A 88 -19.31 -1.57 -10.44
CA ILE A 88 -19.69 -0.46 -11.32
C ILE A 88 -19.82 0.86 -10.51
N LEU A 89 -20.05 0.76 -9.20
CA LEU A 89 -20.17 1.91 -8.31
C LEU A 89 -18.83 2.41 -7.75
N ASN A 90 -17.75 1.63 -7.91
CA ASN A 90 -16.42 2.06 -7.48
C ASN A 90 -15.92 3.21 -8.37
N SER A 91 -15.15 4.14 -7.79
CA SER A 91 -14.37 5.07 -8.59
C SER A 91 -13.10 4.41 -9.13
N TYR A 92 -12.87 4.53 -10.44
CA TYR A 92 -11.65 4.06 -11.10
C TYR A 92 -10.60 5.16 -11.28
N CYS A 93 -10.85 6.36 -10.74
CA CYS A 93 -9.91 7.46 -10.70
C CYS A 93 -10.03 8.16 -9.34
N HIS A 94 -9.33 7.64 -8.34
CA HIS A 94 -9.46 8.11 -6.95
C HIS A 94 -8.13 8.63 -6.41
N ALA A 95 -8.13 9.88 -5.95
CA ALA A 95 -6.91 10.60 -5.59
C ALA A 95 -6.15 9.98 -4.40
N TRP A 96 -6.84 9.35 -3.44
CA TRP A 96 -6.18 8.66 -2.33
C TRP A 96 -5.27 7.49 -2.77
N SER A 97 -5.35 7.09 -4.05
CA SER A 97 -4.63 5.97 -4.63
C SER A 97 -3.40 6.40 -5.42
N CYS A 98 -3.20 7.71 -5.63
CA CYS A 98 -2.03 8.23 -6.35
C CYS A 98 -0.82 8.52 -5.46
N THR A 99 -0.84 8.05 -4.21
CA THR A 99 0.24 8.21 -3.23
C THR A 99 1.61 7.67 -3.64
N PRO A 100 1.80 6.74 -4.61
CA PRO A 100 3.14 6.45 -5.12
C PRO A 100 3.89 7.69 -5.59
N VAL A 101 3.21 8.71 -6.12
CA VAL A 101 3.85 9.99 -6.50
C VAL A 101 4.52 10.64 -5.29
N TYR A 102 3.81 10.73 -4.16
CA TYR A 102 4.35 11.28 -2.91
C TYR A 102 5.45 10.38 -2.33
N LEU A 103 5.23 9.08 -2.26
CA LEU A 103 6.17 8.13 -1.64
C LEU A 103 7.50 8.06 -2.40
N ILE A 104 7.46 8.08 -3.73
CA ILE A 104 8.67 8.13 -4.56
C ILE A 104 9.46 9.42 -4.31
N GLN A 105 8.77 10.57 -4.34
CA GLN A 105 9.42 11.87 -4.13
C GLN A 105 10.00 12.03 -2.73
N LYS A 106 9.34 11.51 -1.70
CA LYS A 106 9.78 11.67 -0.30
C LYS A 106 10.92 10.72 0.09
N TYR A 107 10.91 9.47 -0.40
CA TYR A 107 11.79 8.43 0.14
C TYR A 107 12.80 7.86 -0.86
N LEU A 108 12.66 8.13 -2.16
CA LEU A 108 13.51 7.51 -3.20
C LEU A 108 14.33 8.50 -4.02
N VAL A 109 13.90 9.76 -4.08
CA VAL A 109 14.60 10.87 -4.75
C VAL A 109 15.31 11.70 -3.70
#